data_AF-A0ABD3P513-F1
#
_entry.id   AF-A0ABD3P513-F1
#
_cell.length_a   1.000
_cell.length_b   1.000
_cell.length_c   1.000
_cell.angle_alpha   90.00
_cell.angle_beta   90.00
_cell.angle_gamma   90.00
#
_symmetry.space_group_name_H-M   'P 1'
#
loop_
_entity.id
_entity.type
_entity.pdbx_description
1 polymer ?
#
loop_
_entity_poly.entity_id
_entity_poly.type
_entity_poly.pdbx_seq_one_letter_code
_entity_poly.pdbx_strand_id
1 'polypeptide(L)'
;MRKRNQKDAVCCSRRRGIVLVAILMALWLLIIAFSVTIIDNQLNDASNYGGLAFLTAQNVDASTPLIQNTAHDAIGNSTLPNYPIDHRNIVSSNQLSPEVVSQCHRALWHTLETTTTVLQNQETFIITGDIKDMWLRDSAAQIHPLLLPNVYEEKSLVQLDPRLERVVSGLILKTAKLIRHDPYANAFSSVIKNRTKFEKIALGRHGYVATRNYELDSGCYFMRMLYYFYQSFPDHTILKKKEVKEAVHIMVDLWIAEQRHELDAFPSGELFDCFECRRSYWYNPNQMPRDGKGTKTNHTAGLTWSGFRPSDETCVYGYLIPANMFTVVVLDYMLQISRNLWKNSILNRKMTKLRNEIQYGIDRYGIIHHDRYGDIYAYEVDGFGNYILMDDANVPSLLSIPYLRYSYNKTVYDNTVQFIYSTDNPSYHKGWNEWTGEIEGIGSSHAHKKWEVIPSDVWPMSIIMKGLVSDNATEKIRLVHQLLQASASTGWMHESFDVNNPFNFSRPWFCWPDSLFAELVMSLTRECPQPSEGQYTIMEWLDSELLPGSVFARDE
;
A
#
# COMPACT_ATOMS: atom_id res chain seq x y z
N MET A 1 8.86 -83.14 -9.54
CA MET A 1 9.49 -82.21 -10.50
C MET A 1 8.55 -81.04 -10.91
N ARG A 2 8.18 -80.15 -9.97
CA ARG A 2 7.36 -78.94 -10.29
C ARG A 2 7.65 -77.81 -9.29
N LYS A 3 8.92 -77.43 -9.09
CA LYS A 3 9.31 -76.23 -8.30
C LYS A 3 10.59 -75.53 -8.81
N ARG A 4 10.93 -75.66 -10.11
CA ARG A 4 12.09 -74.96 -10.70
C ARG A 4 11.80 -74.03 -11.88
N ASN A 5 10.56 -73.96 -12.40
CA ASN A 5 10.25 -73.21 -13.63
C ASN A 5 9.55 -71.85 -13.44
N GLN A 6 9.48 -71.30 -12.22
CA GLN A 6 8.75 -70.04 -11.97
C GLN A 6 9.64 -68.84 -11.60
N LYS A 7 10.95 -69.04 -11.36
CA LYS A 7 11.89 -67.94 -11.07
C LYS A 7 12.57 -67.37 -12.32
N ASP A 8 12.69 -68.14 -13.41
CA ASP A 8 13.36 -67.67 -14.63
C ASP A 8 12.45 -66.82 -15.54
N ALA A 9 11.13 -66.99 -15.44
CA ALA A 9 10.16 -66.20 -16.21
C ALA A 9 10.02 -64.75 -15.71
N VAL A 10 10.20 -64.50 -14.40
CA VAL A 10 10.08 -63.16 -13.79
C VAL A 10 11.34 -62.31 -14.00
N CYS A 11 12.52 -62.95 -14.13
CA CYS A 11 13.77 -62.26 -14.40
C CYS A 11 13.87 -61.78 -15.87
N CYS A 12 13.25 -62.53 -16.79
CA CYS A 12 13.26 -62.22 -18.23
C CYS A 12 12.29 -61.08 -18.61
N SER A 13 11.18 -60.89 -17.89
CA SER A 13 10.24 -59.78 -18.16
C SER A 13 10.75 -58.43 -17.65
N ARG A 14 11.45 -58.39 -16.50
CA ARG A 14 12.08 -57.17 -15.96
C ARG A 14 13.21 -56.65 -16.85
N ARG A 15 14.03 -57.52 -17.45
CA ARG A 15 15.07 -57.11 -18.40
C ARG A 15 14.51 -56.54 -19.71
N ARG A 16 13.39 -57.09 -20.21
CA ARG A 16 12.71 -56.56 -21.41
C ARG A 16 12.07 -55.19 -21.17
N GLY A 17 11.51 -54.94 -19.98
CA GLY A 17 10.96 -53.62 -19.62
C GLY A 17 12.01 -52.52 -19.52
N ILE A 18 13.17 -52.81 -18.94
CA ILE A 18 14.28 -51.84 -18.81
C ILE A 18 14.87 -51.48 -20.18
N VAL A 19 15.02 -52.45 -21.07
CA VAL A 19 15.50 -52.21 -22.45
C VAL A 19 14.50 -51.37 -23.25
N LEU A 20 13.19 -51.60 -23.08
CA LEU A 20 12.16 -50.82 -23.76
C LEU A 20 12.13 -49.34 -23.30
N VAL A 21 12.30 -49.10 -21.99
CA VAL A 21 12.37 -47.74 -21.43
C VAL A 21 13.64 -47.01 -21.90
N ALA A 22 14.78 -47.71 -21.97
CA ALA A 22 16.02 -47.12 -22.48
C ALA A 22 15.92 -46.76 -23.98
N ILE A 23 15.27 -47.60 -24.80
CA ILE A 23 15.02 -47.32 -26.22
C ILE A 23 14.07 -46.12 -26.39
N LEU A 24 13.02 -46.02 -25.57
CA LEU A 24 12.09 -44.89 -25.60
C LEU A 24 12.76 -43.58 -25.17
N MET A 25 13.63 -43.60 -24.16
CA MET A 25 14.42 -42.42 -23.76
C MET A 25 15.42 -42.00 -24.86
N ALA A 26 16.08 -42.95 -25.53
CA ALA A 26 16.98 -42.65 -26.63
C ALA A 26 16.25 -42.06 -27.84
N LEU A 27 15.05 -42.57 -28.17
CA LEU A 27 14.18 -42.01 -29.21
C LEU A 27 13.71 -40.59 -28.84
N TRP A 28 13.39 -40.35 -27.57
CA TRP A 28 12.97 -39.02 -27.10
C TRP A 28 14.10 -37.99 -27.17
N LEU A 29 15.32 -38.39 -26.82
CA LEU A 29 16.53 -37.55 -26.97
C LEU A 29 16.86 -37.27 -28.45
N LEU A 30 16.65 -38.24 -29.35
CA LEU A 30 16.79 -38.05 -30.79
C LEU A 30 15.76 -37.07 -31.35
N ILE A 31 14.51 -37.12 -30.87
CA ILE A 31 13.44 -36.17 -31.27
C ILE A 31 13.78 -34.75 -30.80
N ILE A 32 14.30 -34.59 -29.58
CA ILE A 32 14.75 -33.28 -29.08
C ILE A 32 15.93 -32.76 -29.90
N ALA A 33 16.92 -33.62 -30.18
CA ALA A 33 18.05 -33.23 -31.01
C ALA A 33 17.60 -32.78 -32.41
N PHE A 34 16.67 -33.51 -33.05
CA PHE A 34 16.12 -33.13 -34.36
C PHE A 34 15.32 -31.82 -34.32
N SER A 35 14.59 -31.57 -33.21
CA SER A 35 13.80 -30.34 -33.02
C SER A 35 14.70 -29.12 -32.84
N VAL A 36 15.82 -29.25 -32.13
CA VAL A 36 16.82 -28.18 -31.96
C VAL A 36 17.50 -27.86 -33.30
N THR A 37 17.84 -28.86 -34.12
CA THR A 37 18.45 -28.62 -35.44
C THR A 37 17.48 -27.96 -36.43
N ILE A 38 16.17 -28.20 -36.33
CA ILE A 38 15.15 -27.53 -37.16
C ILE A 38 15.00 -26.07 -36.74
N ILE A 39 15.06 -25.76 -35.43
CA ILE A 39 14.96 -24.39 -34.92
C ILE A 39 16.21 -23.57 -35.29
N ASP A 40 17.41 -24.16 -35.22
CA ASP A 40 18.65 -23.49 -35.64
C ASP A 40 18.70 -23.21 -37.16
N ASN A 41 18.13 -24.10 -37.98
CA ASN A 41 18.02 -23.86 -39.42
C ASN A 41 16.97 -22.79 -39.78
N GLN A 42 15.89 -22.64 -39.00
CA GLN A 42 14.90 -21.58 -39.23
C GLN A 42 15.33 -20.20 -38.72
N LEU A 43 16.24 -20.12 -37.74
CA LEU A 43 16.79 -18.85 -37.26
C LEU A 43 17.91 -18.31 -38.16
N ASN A 44 18.64 -19.16 -38.89
CA ASN A 44 19.68 -18.73 -39.82
C ASN A 44 19.13 -18.18 -41.14
N ASP A 45 17.95 -18.61 -41.60
CA ASP A 45 17.31 -18.11 -42.83
C ASP A 45 16.62 -16.74 -42.67
N ALA A 46 16.35 -16.29 -41.44
CA ALA A 46 15.69 -15.01 -41.17
C ALA A 46 16.64 -13.78 -41.15
N SER A 47 17.94 -13.98 -41.37
CA SER A 47 18.97 -12.93 -41.28
C SER A 47 19.35 -12.27 -42.62
N ASN A 48 18.72 -12.66 -43.74
CA ASN A 48 19.13 -12.26 -45.09
C ASN A 48 18.01 -11.66 -45.95
N TYR A 49 17.21 -10.70 -45.47
CA TYR A 49 16.49 -9.79 -46.39
C TYR A 49 16.29 -8.40 -45.78
N GLY A 50 17.21 -7.50 -46.08
CA GLY A 50 17.01 -6.05 -45.98
C GLY A 50 16.56 -5.47 -47.32
N GLY A 51 15.50 -4.67 -47.29
CA GLY A 51 15.16 -3.65 -48.30
C GLY A 51 14.06 -4.01 -49.28
N LEU A 52 12.89 -3.36 -49.17
CA LEU A 52 12.46 -2.31 -50.11
C LEU A 52 11.14 -1.64 -49.67
N ALA A 53 10.96 -0.45 -50.23
CA ALA A 53 10.03 0.63 -49.91
C ALA A 53 8.52 0.39 -50.20
N PHE A 54 7.71 1.20 -49.49
CA PHE A 54 6.46 1.88 -49.88
C PHE A 54 5.46 1.18 -50.81
N LEU A 55 4.21 1.04 -50.35
CA LEU A 55 3.00 1.51 -51.05
C LEU A 55 1.78 1.55 -50.10
N THR A 56 1.00 2.61 -50.27
CA THR A 56 -0.14 3.10 -49.49
C THR A 56 -1.49 2.48 -49.88
N ALA A 57 -2.40 2.32 -48.91
CA ALA A 57 -3.88 2.49 -49.04
C ALA A 57 -4.50 2.31 -47.62
N GLN A 58 -4.81 3.39 -46.90
CA GLN A 58 -6.10 4.10 -46.83
C GLN A 58 -7.23 3.38 -46.04
N ASN A 59 -7.60 4.08 -44.95
CA ASN A 59 -8.94 4.30 -44.37
C ASN A 59 -9.60 3.19 -43.55
N VAL A 60 -9.43 3.27 -42.21
CA VAL A 60 -10.55 3.16 -41.26
C VAL A 60 -10.39 4.27 -40.22
N ASP A 61 -11.41 5.11 -40.10
CA ASP A 61 -11.52 6.26 -39.20
C ASP A 61 -11.26 5.90 -37.73
N ALA A 62 -10.33 6.63 -37.12
CA ALA A 62 -10.17 6.72 -35.67
C ALA A 62 -9.97 8.20 -35.30
N SER A 63 -11.04 8.98 -35.39
CA SER A 63 -11.09 10.30 -34.76
C SER A 63 -11.36 10.13 -33.27
N THR A 64 -10.31 9.88 -32.49
CA THR A 64 -10.28 10.19 -31.07
C THR A 64 -8.96 10.91 -30.82
N PRO A 65 -8.95 12.18 -30.38
CA PRO A 65 -7.70 12.88 -30.19
C PRO A 65 -6.95 12.19 -29.05
N LEU A 66 -5.78 11.62 -29.36
CA LEU A 66 -4.75 11.35 -28.38
C LEU A 66 -4.44 12.68 -27.68
N ILE A 67 -4.93 12.83 -26.45
CA ILE A 67 -4.57 13.93 -25.57
C ILE A 67 -3.07 13.83 -25.35
N GLN A 68 -2.31 14.66 -26.05
CA GLN A 68 -0.93 14.93 -25.72
C GLN A 68 -0.91 15.63 -24.37
N ASN A 69 -0.78 14.86 -23.30
CA ASN A 69 -0.44 15.37 -21.98
C ASN A 69 1.00 15.91 -22.03
N THR A 70 1.13 17.18 -22.41
CA THR A 70 2.33 17.97 -22.15
C THR A 70 2.37 18.32 -20.66
N ALA A 71 2.79 17.37 -19.84
CA ALA A 71 3.20 17.56 -18.45
C ALA A 71 4.31 16.56 -18.08
N HIS A 72 5.31 16.45 -18.95
CA HIS A 72 6.58 15.79 -18.62
C HIS A 72 7.68 16.83 -18.68
N ASP A 73 7.69 17.76 -17.72
CA ASP A 73 8.86 18.57 -17.37
C ASP A 73 8.68 19.17 -15.96
N ALA A 74 9.16 18.44 -14.94
CA ALA A 74 9.67 18.98 -13.68
C ALA A 74 10.24 17.85 -12.79
N ILE A 75 11.30 17.17 -13.24
CA ILE A 75 12.25 16.56 -12.29
C ILE A 75 13.22 17.68 -11.91
N GLY A 76 12.78 18.54 -10.99
CA GLY A 76 13.53 19.69 -10.50
C GLY A 76 13.11 20.09 -9.08
N ASN A 77 13.96 19.72 -8.11
CA ASN A 77 14.00 20.10 -6.68
C ASN A 77 12.71 19.92 -5.83
N SER A 78 12.44 18.68 -5.38
CA SER A 78 11.54 18.45 -4.25
C SER A 78 12.20 18.85 -2.92
N THR A 79 11.55 19.73 -2.15
CA THR A 79 11.69 19.97 -0.70
C THR A 79 10.30 20.21 -0.10
N LEU A 80 9.40 19.24 -0.36
CA LEU A 80 7.95 19.04 -0.04
C LEU A 80 7.23 20.12 0.84
N PRO A 81 5.90 20.37 0.75
CA PRO A 81 4.82 19.48 0.29
C PRO A 81 3.85 20.10 -0.75
N ASN A 82 3.18 19.26 -1.56
CA ASN A 82 2.04 19.75 -2.38
C ASN A 82 0.71 19.75 -1.60
N TYR A 83 0.61 18.92 -0.57
CA TYR A 83 -0.51 18.79 0.36
C TYR A 83 0.02 18.26 1.72
N PRO A 84 -0.66 18.54 2.85
CA PRO A 84 -1.83 19.41 2.95
C PRO A 84 -1.48 20.87 2.61
N ILE A 85 -2.46 21.60 2.06
CA ILE A 85 -2.26 23.01 1.72
C ILE A 85 -1.98 23.79 3.00
N ASP A 86 -0.85 24.49 3.05
CA ASP A 86 -0.42 25.25 4.21
C ASP A 86 -1.20 26.56 4.31
N HIS A 87 -2.06 26.67 5.33
CA HIS A 87 -2.84 27.87 5.64
C HIS A 87 -2.34 28.60 6.89
N ARG A 88 -1.20 28.20 7.46
CA ARG A 88 -0.64 28.75 8.71
C ARG A 88 -0.34 30.25 8.67
N ASN A 89 -0.14 30.81 7.48
CA ASN A 89 0.16 32.24 7.31
C ASN A 89 -1.11 33.11 7.15
N ILE A 90 -2.28 32.49 6.93
CA ILE A 90 -3.54 33.21 6.65
C ILE A 90 -4.52 33.06 7.83
N VAL A 91 -4.47 31.92 8.52
CA VAL A 91 -5.27 31.68 9.72
C VAL A 91 -4.63 32.41 10.90
N SER A 92 -5.36 33.38 11.47
CA SER A 92 -4.90 34.04 12.71
C SER A 92 -5.08 33.10 13.90
N SER A 93 -4.20 33.15 14.90
CA SER A 93 -4.28 32.32 16.11
C SER A 93 -5.66 32.34 16.80
N ASN A 94 -6.36 33.48 16.74
CA ASN A 94 -7.69 33.65 17.33
C ASN A 94 -8.83 32.89 16.62
N GLN A 95 -8.57 32.23 15.49
CA GLN A 95 -9.59 31.48 14.74
C GLN A 95 -9.65 29.99 15.11
N LEU A 96 -8.65 29.45 15.80
CA LEU A 96 -8.68 28.11 16.37
C LEU A 96 -8.89 28.22 17.88
N SER A 97 -9.74 27.37 18.45
CA SER A 97 -9.91 27.37 19.89
C SER A 97 -8.69 26.74 20.60
N PRO A 98 -8.37 27.16 21.84
CA PRO A 98 -7.28 26.56 22.62
C PRO A 98 -7.42 25.04 22.77
N GLU A 99 -8.66 24.54 22.82
CA GLU A 99 -8.95 23.10 22.89
C GLU A 99 -8.51 22.36 21.63
N VAL A 100 -8.65 22.96 20.44
CA VAL A 100 -8.16 22.38 19.18
C VAL A 100 -6.65 22.26 19.19
N VAL A 101 -5.95 23.33 19.59
CA VAL A 101 -4.48 23.33 19.67
C VAL A 101 -4.03 22.28 20.67
N SER A 102 -4.59 22.27 21.89
CA SER A 102 -4.31 21.27 22.92
C SER A 102 -4.57 19.84 22.44
N GLN A 103 -5.69 19.60 21.75
CA GLN A 103 -6.01 18.30 21.19
C GLN A 103 -5.01 17.87 20.12
N CYS A 104 -4.54 18.78 19.28
CA CYS A 104 -3.51 18.47 18.29
C CYS A 104 -2.21 17.96 18.92
N HIS A 105 -1.74 18.59 20.01
CA HIS A 105 -0.57 18.11 20.74
C HIS A 105 -0.78 16.71 21.32
N ARG A 106 -1.92 16.50 21.99
CA ARG A 106 -2.27 15.18 22.55
C ARG A 106 -2.32 14.12 21.45
N ALA A 107 -3.01 14.40 20.35
CA ALA A 107 -3.15 13.50 19.22
C ALA A 107 -1.80 13.16 18.56
N LEU A 108 -0.91 14.14 18.40
CA LEU A 108 0.42 13.93 17.84
C LEU A 108 1.28 13.01 18.73
N TRP A 109 1.27 13.25 20.04
CA TRP A 109 2.11 12.50 20.98
C TRP A 109 1.50 11.16 21.41
N HIS A 110 0.19 10.96 21.20
CA HIS A 110 -0.49 9.70 21.51
C HIS A 110 0.18 8.48 20.86
N THR A 111 0.57 8.59 19.59
CA THR A 111 1.34 7.55 18.88
C THR A 111 2.63 7.22 19.62
N LEU A 112 3.42 8.22 19.99
CA LEU A 112 4.72 8.03 20.62
C LEU A 112 4.59 7.42 22.02
N GLU A 113 3.64 7.91 22.80
CA GLU A 113 3.49 7.56 24.21
C GLU A 113 2.84 6.20 24.42
N THR A 114 1.90 5.80 23.56
CA THR A 114 1.06 4.63 23.83
C THR A 114 1.31 3.47 22.88
N THR A 115 1.86 3.72 21.69
CA THR A 115 2.02 2.68 20.66
C THR A 115 3.45 2.43 20.22
N THR A 116 4.38 3.35 20.51
CA THR A 116 5.75 3.29 20.02
C THR A 116 6.69 2.67 21.04
N THR A 117 7.38 1.61 20.63
CA THR A 117 8.43 0.97 21.42
C THR A 117 9.74 0.98 20.65
N VAL A 118 10.80 1.52 21.27
CA VAL A 118 12.17 1.33 20.79
C VAL A 118 12.75 0.08 21.43
N LEU A 119 13.16 -0.86 20.58
CA LEU A 119 13.67 -2.17 20.96
C LEU A 119 15.18 -2.08 21.28
N GLN A 120 15.71 -3.06 22.02
CA GLN A 120 17.13 -3.09 22.40
C GLN A 120 18.09 -3.09 21.19
N ASN A 121 17.66 -3.68 20.07
CA ASN A 121 18.42 -3.71 18.82
C ASN A 121 18.26 -2.41 17.99
N GLN A 122 17.70 -1.34 18.58
CA GLN A 122 17.42 -0.04 17.97
C GLN A 122 16.37 -0.07 16.84
N GLU A 123 15.68 -1.19 16.63
CA GLU A 123 14.46 -1.22 15.81
C GLU A 123 13.31 -0.53 16.56
N THR A 124 12.32 -0.04 15.83
CA THR A 124 11.10 0.53 16.41
C THR A 124 9.91 -0.28 15.98
N PHE A 125 9.04 -0.59 16.94
CA PHE A 125 7.79 -1.30 16.73
C PHE A 125 6.63 -0.40 17.15
N ILE A 126 5.67 -0.20 16.24
CA ILE A 126 4.51 0.67 16.46
C ILE A 126 3.24 -0.15 16.25
N ILE A 127 2.46 -0.34 17.31
CA ILE A 127 1.15 -0.99 17.23
C ILE A 127 0.07 0.01 16.79
N THR A 128 -1.09 -0.45 16.32
CA THR A 128 -2.15 0.47 15.85
C THR A 128 -2.85 1.22 16.99
N GLY A 129 -2.87 0.64 18.19
CA GLY A 129 -3.62 1.13 19.35
C GLY A 129 -4.20 -0.03 20.15
N ASP A 130 -5.53 -0.14 20.20
CA ASP A 130 -6.25 -1.27 20.83
C ASP A 130 -5.82 -2.65 20.28
N ILE A 131 -5.50 -2.76 18.99
CA ILE A 131 -4.92 -3.94 18.36
C ILE A 131 -3.39 -3.94 18.55
N LYS A 132 -2.86 -5.03 19.11
CA LYS A 132 -1.45 -5.17 19.55
C LYS A 132 -0.51 -5.74 18.50
N ASP A 133 -0.77 -5.46 17.24
CA ASP A 133 0.06 -5.84 16.12
C ASP A 133 0.41 -4.57 15.30
N MET A 134 1.50 -4.62 14.54
CA MET A 134 2.00 -3.54 13.71
C MET A 134 1.55 -3.74 12.27
N TRP A 135 0.67 -2.87 11.78
CA TRP A 135 0.37 -2.76 10.35
C TRP A 135 1.42 -1.91 9.65
N LEU A 136 1.85 -2.32 8.45
CA LEU A 136 2.82 -1.53 7.67
C LEU A 136 2.26 -0.16 7.28
N ARG A 137 0.97 -0.09 6.96
CA ARG A 137 0.23 1.15 6.72
C ARG A 137 0.18 2.02 7.97
N ASP A 138 -0.46 1.52 9.03
CA ASP A 138 -0.78 2.30 10.23
C ASP A 138 0.48 2.85 10.87
N SER A 139 1.50 2.01 11.07
CA SER A 139 2.76 2.43 11.71
C SER A 139 3.46 3.56 10.95
N ALA A 140 3.48 3.51 9.61
CA ALA A 140 4.08 4.56 8.79
C ALA A 140 3.22 5.83 8.74
N ALA A 141 1.89 5.69 8.75
CA ALA A 141 0.97 6.81 8.75
C ALA A 141 0.93 7.54 10.11
N GLN A 142 0.98 6.80 11.21
CA GLN A 142 1.03 7.30 12.59
C GLN A 142 2.23 8.24 12.83
N ILE A 143 3.38 7.96 12.22
CA ILE A 143 4.57 8.82 12.35
C ILE A 143 4.73 9.83 11.22
N HIS A 144 3.83 9.83 10.22
CA HIS A 144 3.94 10.73 9.07
C HIS A 144 4.00 12.22 9.46
N PRO A 145 3.22 12.71 10.44
CA PRO A 145 3.30 14.10 10.87
C PRO A 145 4.70 14.52 11.35
N LEU A 146 5.50 13.59 11.88
CA LEU A 146 6.88 13.84 12.33
C LEU A 146 7.83 14.12 11.16
N LEU A 147 7.49 13.59 9.99
CA LEU A 147 8.27 13.68 8.76
C LEU A 147 7.84 14.83 7.86
N LEU A 148 6.75 15.53 8.19
CA LEU A 148 6.32 16.67 7.40
C LEU A 148 7.43 17.74 7.42
N PRO A 149 7.80 18.26 6.25
CA PRO A 149 8.77 19.34 6.15
C PRO A 149 8.15 20.67 6.61
N ASN A 150 9.00 21.66 6.83
CA ASN A 150 8.57 23.04 7.11
C ASN A 150 7.62 23.17 8.31
N VAL A 151 7.67 22.26 9.29
CA VAL A 151 6.86 22.35 10.51
C VAL A 151 7.39 23.50 11.38
N TYR A 152 8.71 23.59 11.56
CA TYR A 152 9.38 24.77 12.16
C TYR A 152 10.58 25.19 11.33
N GLU A 153 10.62 26.46 10.91
CA GLU A 153 11.81 27.05 10.28
C GLU A 153 12.44 26.14 9.21
N GLU A 154 11.59 25.66 8.28
CA GLU A 154 11.97 24.77 7.17
C GLU A 154 12.39 23.34 7.55
N LYS A 155 12.27 22.96 8.82
CA LYS A 155 12.63 21.62 9.34
C LYS A 155 11.40 20.79 9.69
N SER A 156 11.58 19.47 9.54
CA SER A 156 10.68 18.45 10.08
C SER A 156 10.96 18.20 11.57
N LEU A 157 10.00 17.60 12.28
CA LEU A 157 10.16 17.31 13.73
C LEU A 157 11.33 16.37 14.00
N VAL A 158 11.53 15.38 13.12
CA VAL A 158 12.66 14.45 13.22
C VAL A 158 14.02 15.14 13.11
N GLN A 159 14.12 16.31 12.45
CA GLN A 159 15.36 17.09 12.39
C GLN A 159 15.62 17.95 13.64
N LEU A 160 14.61 18.13 14.49
CA LEU A 160 14.71 18.94 15.70
C LEU A 160 15.01 18.10 16.93
N ASP A 161 14.60 16.83 16.94
CA ASP A 161 14.83 15.92 18.06
C ASP A 161 15.43 14.58 17.57
N PRO A 162 16.69 14.26 17.92
CA PRO A 162 17.33 12.98 17.58
C PRO A 162 16.57 11.73 18.07
N ARG A 163 15.74 11.85 19.11
CA ARG A 163 14.90 10.73 19.57
C ARG A 163 13.81 10.40 18.56
N LEU A 164 13.22 11.42 17.92
CA LEU A 164 12.22 11.24 16.85
C LEU A 164 12.88 10.69 15.58
N GLU A 165 14.07 11.18 15.22
CA GLU A 165 14.87 10.58 14.15
C GLU A 165 15.06 9.08 14.39
N ARG A 166 15.49 8.69 15.61
CA ARG A 166 15.73 7.31 15.99
C ARG A 166 14.48 6.44 15.89
N VAL A 167 13.32 6.94 16.31
CA VAL A 167 12.02 6.26 16.15
C VAL A 167 11.75 5.95 14.68
N VAL A 168 11.92 6.93 13.79
CA VAL A 168 11.62 6.72 12.37
C VAL A 168 12.67 5.83 11.69
N SER A 169 13.98 6.03 11.95
CA SER A 169 15.02 5.18 11.35
C SER A 169 14.96 3.74 11.86
N GLY A 170 14.61 3.52 13.13
CA GLY A 170 14.31 2.21 13.69
C GLY A 170 13.09 1.55 13.05
N LEU A 171 12.04 2.31 12.76
CA LEU A 171 10.83 1.82 12.10
C LEU A 171 11.09 1.44 10.62
N ILE A 172 11.88 2.24 9.91
CA ILE A 172 12.35 1.93 8.55
C ILE A 172 13.07 0.59 8.53
N LEU A 173 14.01 0.36 9.47
CA LEU A 173 14.73 -0.90 9.56
C LEU A 173 13.77 -2.07 9.85
N LYS A 174 12.88 -1.89 10.82
CA LYS A 174 11.92 -2.92 11.22
C LYS A 174 11.02 -3.32 10.05
N THR A 175 10.40 -2.34 9.40
CA THR A 175 9.51 -2.53 8.26
C THR A 175 10.23 -3.22 7.11
N ALA A 176 11.47 -2.83 6.80
CA ALA A 176 12.27 -3.49 5.77
C ALA A 176 12.51 -4.98 6.06
N LYS A 177 12.79 -5.33 7.32
CA LYS A 177 12.95 -6.74 7.73
C LYS A 177 11.63 -7.52 7.68
N LEU A 178 10.50 -6.89 8.00
CA LEU A 178 9.17 -7.51 7.93
C LEU A 178 8.73 -7.75 6.47
N ILE A 179 8.98 -6.79 5.56
CA ILE A 179 8.78 -6.98 4.11
C ILE A 179 9.63 -8.13 3.58
N ARG A 180 10.90 -8.22 4.02
CA ARG A 180 11.78 -9.34 3.67
C ARG A 180 11.31 -10.67 4.26
N HIS A 181 10.58 -10.65 5.37
CA HIS A 181 10.00 -11.84 5.98
C HIS A 181 8.81 -12.35 5.17
N ASP A 182 7.85 -11.47 4.87
CA ASP A 182 6.73 -11.78 3.99
C ASP A 182 6.17 -10.49 3.36
N PRO A 183 6.43 -10.25 2.06
CA PRO A 183 6.01 -9.02 1.40
C PRO A 183 4.52 -8.99 1.04
N TYR A 184 3.80 -10.11 1.26
CA TYR A 184 2.34 -10.18 1.11
C TYR A 184 1.58 -9.90 2.40
N ALA A 185 2.27 -9.81 3.55
CA ALA A 185 1.64 -9.57 4.83
C ALA A 185 1.53 -8.07 5.12
N ASN A 186 0.35 -7.65 5.59
CA ASN A 186 0.09 -6.29 6.00
C ASN A 186 0.39 -6.04 7.48
N ALA A 187 0.27 -7.06 8.34
CA ALA A 187 0.48 -6.88 9.78
C ALA A 187 1.33 -7.96 10.44
N PHE A 188 2.04 -7.54 11.49
CA PHE A 188 3.01 -8.37 12.20
C PHE A 188 2.88 -8.22 13.72
N SER A 189 3.06 -9.33 14.43
CA SER A 189 3.16 -9.38 15.90
C SER A 189 4.59 -9.09 16.36
N SER A 190 4.74 -8.55 17.57
CA SER A 190 6.05 -8.33 18.19
C SER A 190 6.77 -9.63 18.56
N VAL A 191 6.03 -10.72 18.71
CA VAL A 191 6.54 -12.06 19.04
C VAL A 191 5.97 -13.11 18.08
N ILE A 192 6.69 -14.21 17.92
CA ILE A 192 6.19 -15.37 17.17
C ILE A 192 5.05 -15.99 17.96
N LYS A 193 3.85 -15.97 17.38
CA LYS A 193 2.67 -16.57 18.01
C LYS A 193 2.55 -18.05 17.63
N ASN A 194 2.11 -18.88 18.58
CA ASN A 194 1.82 -20.28 18.29
C ASN A 194 0.51 -20.36 17.50
N ARG A 195 0.58 -20.70 16.21
CA ARG A 195 -0.57 -20.68 15.28
C ARG A 195 -1.21 -22.05 15.12
N THR A 196 -2.53 -22.06 15.04
CA THR A 196 -3.31 -23.25 14.66
C THR A 196 -3.00 -23.68 13.22
N LYS A 197 -3.33 -24.92 12.87
CA LYS A 197 -3.19 -25.42 11.49
C LYS A 197 -4.01 -24.57 10.50
N PHE A 198 -5.20 -24.13 10.90
CA PHE A 198 -6.05 -23.27 10.08
C PHE A 198 -5.38 -21.92 9.82
N GLU A 199 -4.87 -21.25 10.85
CA GLU A 199 -4.17 -19.97 10.69
C GLU A 199 -2.95 -20.09 9.77
N LYS A 200 -2.16 -21.16 9.89
CA LYS A 200 -0.98 -21.37 9.03
C LYS A 200 -1.35 -21.63 7.57
N ILE A 201 -2.33 -22.50 7.33
CA ILE A 201 -2.62 -22.99 5.98
C ILE A 201 -3.62 -22.08 5.26
N ALA A 202 -4.74 -21.74 5.89
CA ALA A 202 -5.84 -21.01 5.25
C ALA A 202 -5.68 -19.49 5.32
N LEU A 203 -4.97 -18.98 6.35
CA LEU A 203 -4.72 -17.53 6.51
C LEU A 203 -3.26 -17.16 6.23
N GLY A 204 -2.42 -18.13 5.88
CA GLY A 204 -0.99 -17.94 5.61
C GLY A 204 -0.17 -17.42 6.80
N ARG A 205 -0.70 -17.42 8.03
CA ARG A 205 -0.02 -16.82 9.19
C ARG A 205 1.14 -17.69 9.66
N HIS A 206 2.34 -17.15 9.59
CA HIS A 206 3.57 -17.82 10.02
C HIS A 206 4.55 -16.82 10.64
N GLY A 207 5.50 -17.29 11.45
CA GLY A 207 6.49 -16.44 12.09
C GLY A 207 5.86 -15.25 12.82
N TYR A 208 6.21 -14.04 12.38
CA TYR A 208 5.70 -12.79 12.92
C TYR A 208 4.38 -12.34 12.29
N VAL A 209 3.91 -12.96 11.21
CA VAL A 209 2.71 -12.52 10.49
C VAL A 209 1.47 -12.62 11.39
N ALA A 210 0.83 -11.47 11.62
CA ALA A 210 -0.42 -11.32 12.35
C ALA A 210 -1.62 -11.48 11.41
N THR A 211 -1.59 -10.78 10.29
CA THR A 211 -2.51 -10.92 9.17
C THR A 211 -1.70 -10.94 7.89
N ARG A 212 -2.10 -11.80 6.95
CA ARG A 212 -1.45 -11.94 5.65
C ARG A 212 -2.36 -11.39 4.55
N ASN A 213 -3.04 -10.29 4.79
CA ASN A 213 -3.92 -9.68 3.78
C ASN A 213 -3.03 -8.87 2.85
N TYR A 214 -2.92 -9.26 1.57
CA TYR A 214 -2.13 -8.48 0.64
C TYR A 214 -2.86 -7.21 0.24
N GLU A 215 -2.34 -6.12 0.75
CA GLU A 215 -2.79 -4.76 0.49
C GLU A 215 -1.67 -4.04 -0.27
N LEU A 216 -1.97 -3.58 -1.47
CA LEU A 216 -1.00 -2.90 -2.33
C LEU A 216 -0.37 -1.68 -1.63
N ASP A 217 -1.13 -0.97 -0.80
CA ASP A 217 -0.67 0.22 -0.09
C ASP A 217 0.36 -0.06 1.02
N SER A 218 0.44 -1.28 1.55
CA SER A 218 1.39 -1.64 2.62
C SER A 218 2.85 -1.32 2.21
N GLY A 219 3.23 -1.69 0.98
CA GLY A 219 4.54 -1.33 0.42
C GLY A 219 4.66 0.15 0.07
N CYS A 220 3.55 0.79 -0.32
CA CYS A 220 3.52 2.22 -0.64
C CYS A 220 3.80 3.08 0.59
N TYR A 221 3.20 2.77 1.73
CA TYR A 221 3.45 3.46 2.99
C TYR A 221 4.90 3.36 3.46
N PHE A 222 5.53 2.18 3.32
CA PHE A 222 6.96 2.03 3.58
C PHE A 222 7.82 2.94 2.70
N MET A 223 7.56 2.96 1.38
CA MET A 223 8.31 3.79 0.45
C MET A 223 8.05 5.30 0.63
N ARG A 224 6.83 5.70 1.01
CA ARG A 224 6.50 7.09 1.38
C ARG A 224 7.27 7.51 2.63
N MET A 225 7.27 6.69 3.68
CA MET A 225 8.07 6.94 4.89
C MET A 225 9.56 7.09 4.55
N LEU A 226 10.10 6.17 3.75
CA LEU A 226 11.50 6.21 3.32
C LEU A 226 11.84 7.50 2.56
N TYR A 227 10.94 7.94 1.68
CA TYR A 227 11.13 9.16 0.89
C TYR A 227 11.11 10.43 1.73
N TYR A 228 10.12 10.59 2.60
CA TYR A 228 10.06 11.78 3.45
C TYR A 228 11.23 11.81 4.44
N PHE A 229 11.64 10.67 4.99
CA PHE A 229 12.86 10.60 5.80
C PHE A 229 14.12 10.94 4.98
N TYR A 230 14.21 10.50 3.72
CA TYR A 230 15.30 10.90 2.81
C TYR A 230 15.32 12.41 2.53
N GLN A 231 14.16 13.07 2.42
CA GLN A 231 14.12 14.54 2.28
C GLN A 231 14.73 15.23 3.50
N SER A 232 14.47 14.72 4.71
CA SER A 232 15.03 15.27 5.96
C SER A 232 16.51 14.92 6.16
N PHE A 233 16.92 13.71 5.75
CA PHE A 233 18.28 13.19 5.95
C PHE A 233 18.82 12.44 4.72
N PRO A 234 19.22 13.14 3.65
CA PRO A 234 19.58 12.52 2.37
C PRO A 234 20.71 11.48 2.44
N ASP A 235 21.59 11.62 3.42
CA ASP A 235 22.78 10.80 3.59
C ASP A 235 22.74 9.83 4.78
N HIS A 236 21.60 9.72 5.47
CA HIS A 236 21.48 8.90 6.67
C HIS A 236 21.87 7.45 6.42
N THR A 237 22.56 6.85 7.40
CA THR A 237 23.10 5.48 7.26
C THR A 237 22.01 4.43 7.06
N ILE A 238 20.81 4.66 7.62
CA ILE A 238 19.67 3.73 7.45
C ILE A 238 19.29 3.54 5.99
N LEU A 239 19.34 4.61 5.19
CA LEU A 239 19.00 4.59 3.76
C LEU A 239 19.99 3.78 2.93
N LYS A 240 21.19 3.53 3.48
CA LYS A 240 22.27 2.79 2.84
C LYS A 240 22.28 1.30 3.25
N LYS A 241 21.48 0.90 4.26
CA LYS A 241 21.37 -0.49 4.73
C LYS A 241 20.88 -1.43 3.64
N LYS A 242 21.41 -2.65 3.64
CA LYS A 242 21.12 -3.68 2.64
C LYS A 242 19.65 -4.08 2.73
N GLU A 243 19.15 -4.28 3.95
CA GLU A 243 17.76 -4.63 4.28
C GLU A 243 16.76 -3.66 3.64
N VAL A 244 17.01 -2.36 3.76
CA VAL A 244 16.13 -1.30 3.25
C VAL A 244 16.10 -1.31 1.72
N LYS A 245 17.27 -1.43 1.08
CA LYS A 245 17.35 -1.53 -0.38
C LYS A 245 16.63 -2.77 -0.89
N GLU A 246 16.85 -3.91 -0.25
CA GLU A 246 16.25 -5.19 -0.64
C GLU A 246 14.73 -5.18 -0.48
N ALA A 247 14.20 -4.59 0.60
CA ALA A 247 12.75 -4.44 0.77
C ALA A 247 12.11 -3.67 -0.40
N VAL A 248 12.75 -2.61 -0.90
CA VAL A 248 12.26 -1.88 -2.09
C VAL A 248 12.34 -2.73 -3.36
N HIS A 249 13.43 -3.47 -3.57
CA HIS A 249 13.53 -4.40 -4.71
C HIS A 249 12.43 -5.47 -4.66
N ILE A 250 12.18 -6.01 -3.48
CA ILE A 250 11.17 -7.02 -3.22
C ILE A 250 9.78 -6.48 -3.56
N MET A 251 9.40 -5.31 -3.06
CA MET A 251 8.08 -4.75 -3.39
C MET A 251 7.93 -4.48 -4.89
N VAL A 252 8.96 -3.97 -5.58
CA VAL A 252 8.91 -3.74 -7.03
C VAL A 252 8.75 -5.04 -7.81
N ASP A 253 9.51 -6.08 -7.46
CA ASP A 253 9.41 -7.38 -8.13
C ASP A 253 8.07 -8.08 -7.84
N LEU A 254 7.52 -7.89 -6.63
CA LEU A 254 6.19 -8.36 -6.26
C LEU A 254 5.13 -7.66 -7.11
N TRP A 255 5.14 -6.34 -7.23
CA TRP A 255 4.17 -5.60 -8.05
C TRP A 255 4.23 -5.98 -9.54
N ILE A 256 5.42 -6.28 -10.08
CA ILE A 256 5.58 -6.81 -11.44
C ILE A 256 4.97 -8.23 -11.58
N ALA A 257 5.05 -9.05 -10.54
CA ALA A 257 4.41 -10.35 -10.52
C ALA A 257 2.88 -10.21 -10.45
N GLU A 258 2.39 -9.30 -9.62
CA GLU A 258 0.97 -9.05 -9.39
C GLU A 258 0.25 -8.34 -10.56
N GLN A 259 0.97 -7.73 -11.51
CA GLN A 259 0.41 -7.40 -12.83
C GLN A 259 -0.09 -8.65 -13.59
N ARG A 260 0.48 -9.83 -13.27
CA ARG A 260 0.22 -11.13 -13.89
C ARG A 260 -0.35 -12.15 -12.90
N HIS A 261 -1.13 -11.66 -11.93
CA HIS A 261 -1.84 -12.45 -10.92
C HIS A 261 -2.51 -13.72 -11.49
N GLU A 262 -3.21 -13.62 -12.63
CA GLU A 262 -3.89 -14.78 -13.24
C GLU A 262 -2.94 -15.89 -13.68
N LEU A 263 -1.67 -15.58 -13.98
CA LEU A 263 -0.65 -16.54 -14.39
C LEU A 263 0.08 -17.20 -13.22
N ASP A 264 -0.37 -16.95 -11.97
CA ASP A 264 0.30 -17.41 -10.75
C ASP A 264 1.78 -16.97 -10.73
N ALA A 265 2.05 -15.80 -11.32
CA ALA A 265 3.37 -15.21 -11.32
C ALA A 265 3.74 -14.85 -9.88
N PHE A 266 4.94 -15.22 -9.48
CA PHE A 266 5.52 -14.86 -8.19
C PHE A 266 6.91 -14.26 -8.43
N PRO A 267 7.33 -13.30 -7.61
CA PRO A 267 8.68 -12.78 -7.72
C PRO A 267 9.71 -13.89 -7.47
N SER A 268 10.65 -14.04 -8.40
CA SER A 268 11.70 -15.08 -8.38
C SER A 268 13.08 -14.44 -8.32
N GLY A 269 13.95 -14.96 -7.45
CA GLY A 269 15.33 -14.48 -7.30
C GLY A 269 15.91 -14.73 -5.90
N GLU A 270 17.21 -14.45 -5.73
CA GLU A 270 17.93 -14.70 -4.47
C GLU A 270 17.37 -13.90 -3.27
N LEU A 271 16.70 -12.78 -3.53
CA LEU A 271 16.06 -11.96 -2.49
C LEU A 271 14.72 -12.52 -2.02
N PHE A 272 14.14 -13.45 -2.77
CA PHE A 272 12.85 -14.07 -2.50
C PHE A 272 13.04 -15.51 -2.03
N ASP A 273 13.62 -15.65 -0.85
CA ASP A 273 13.78 -16.95 -0.16
C ASP A 273 12.70 -17.19 0.90
N CYS A 274 11.47 -16.77 0.63
CA CYS A 274 10.35 -17.09 1.51
C CYS A 274 9.83 -18.49 1.15
N PHE A 275 10.25 -19.51 1.90
CA PHE A 275 9.81 -20.90 1.71
C PHE A 275 8.28 -21.04 1.66
N GLU A 276 7.57 -20.30 2.52
CA GLU A 276 6.10 -20.31 2.63
C GLU A 276 5.40 -19.41 1.59
N CYS A 277 6.14 -18.54 0.89
CA CYS A 277 5.61 -17.66 -0.16
C CYS A 277 5.77 -18.24 -1.57
N ARG A 278 6.44 -19.39 -1.74
CA ARG A 278 6.69 -20.05 -3.04
C ARG A 278 5.48 -20.81 -3.61
N ARG A 279 4.27 -20.51 -3.15
CA ARG A 279 3.01 -21.09 -3.63
C ARG A 279 2.05 -19.97 -4.01
N SER A 280 1.18 -20.19 -4.99
CA SER A 280 0.04 -19.31 -5.23
C SER A 280 -0.65 -19.06 -3.88
N TYR A 281 -0.76 -17.79 -3.50
CA TYR A 281 -1.44 -17.38 -2.29
C TYR A 281 -2.93 -17.64 -2.50
N TRP A 282 -3.46 -18.58 -1.75
CA TRP A 282 -4.89 -18.81 -1.69
C TRP A 282 -5.34 -18.20 -0.36
N TYR A 283 -5.99 -17.05 -0.43
CA TYR A 283 -6.62 -16.45 0.75
C TYR A 283 -7.76 -17.34 1.24
N ASN A 284 -8.30 -17.03 2.40
CA ASN A 284 -9.41 -17.78 2.95
C ASN A 284 -10.54 -17.90 1.89
N PRO A 285 -10.91 -19.13 1.46
CA PRO A 285 -11.90 -19.32 0.41
C PRO A 285 -13.32 -18.91 0.83
N ASN A 286 -13.53 -18.70 2.13
CA ASN A 286 -14.77 -18.12 2.64
C ASN A 286 -14.84 -16.60 2.51
N GLN A 287 -13.70 -15.94 2.26
CA GLN A 287 -13.60 -14.47 2.09
C GLN A 287 -13.40 -14.08 0.63
N MET A 288 -12.64 -14.86 -0.14
CA MET A 288 -12.38 -14.58 -1.55
C MET A 288 -12.86 -15.72 -2.48
N PRO A 289 -13.46 -15.39 -3.64
CA PRO A 289 -13.88 -16.38 -4.61
C PRO A 289 -12.69 -17.10 -5.25
N ARG A 290 -13.00 -18.15 -6.04
CA ARG A 290 -12.00 -18.97 -6.76
C ARG A 290 -10.93 -19.52 -5.82
N ASP A 291 -11.38 -20.20 -4.76
CA ASP A 291 -10.52 -20.83 -3.75
C ASP A 291 -9.52 -19.88 -3.09
N GLY A 292 -9.83 -18.58 -3.01
CA GLY A 292 -8.92 -17.60 -2.41
C GLY A 292 -8.10 -16.76 -3.39
N LYS A 293 -8.33 -16.88 -4.71
CA LYS A 293 -7.62 -16.09 -5.75
C LYS A 293 -8.31 -14.75 -6.05
N GLY A 294 -9.46 -14.44 -5.47
CA GLY A 294 -10.19 -13.20 -5.78
C GLY A 294 -10.86 -13.27 -7.16
N THR A 295 -11.36 -12.16 -7.70
CA THR A 295 -12.01 -12.12 -9.03
C THR A 295 -10.99 -12.03 -10.17
N LYS A 296 -11.40 -12.43 -11.38
CA LYS A 296 -10.52 -12.44 -12.56
C LYS A 296 -10.06 -11.02 -12.89
N THR A 297 -8.79 -10.88 -13.26
CA THR A 297 -8.23 -9.61 -13.74
C THR A 297 -7.55 -9.76 -15.10
N ASN A 298 -7.55 -8.70 -15.89
CA ASN A 298 -6.89 -8.65 -17.19
C ASN A 298 -5.39 -8.35 -17.01
N HIS A 299 -4.55 -9.38 -17.05
CA HIS A 299 -3.10 -9.27 -16.88
C HIS A 299 -2.38 -8.37 -17.92
N THR A 300 -3.05 -7.92 -18.98
CA THR A 300 -2.50 -6.94 -19.94
C THR A 300 -2.92 -5.50 -19.64
N ALA A 301 -3.70 -5.26 -18.57
CA ALA A 301 -4.20 -3.93 -18.22
C ALA A 301 -3.10 -2.97 -17.72
N GLY A 302 -1.94 -3.50 -17.32
CA GLY A 302 -0.81 -2.73 -16.79
C GLY A 302 -0.91 -2.40 -15.30
N LEU A 303 -2.11 -2.52 -14.70
CA LEU A 303 -2.38 -2.36 -13.27
C LEU A 303 -1.81 -3.54 -12.46
N THR A 304 -1.45 -3.29 -11.20
CA THR A 304 -1.02 -4.33 -10.25
C THR A 304 -2.19 -4.70 -9.34
N TRP A 305 -2.34 -6.01 -9.10
CA TRP A 305 -3.40 -6.58 -8.29
C TRP A 305 -3.28 -6.17 -6.81
N SER A 306 -4.41 -6.12 -6.10
CA SER A 306 -4.52 -6.04 -4.64
C SER A 306 -5.60 -7.02 -4.20
N GLY A 307 -5.34 -7.77 -3.14
CA GLY A 307 -6.34 -8.67 -2.57
C GLY A 307 -7.31 -7.93 -1.67
N PHE A 308 -6.78 -7.02 -0.87
CA PHE A 308 -7.52 -6.29 0.13
C PHE A 308 -7.34 -4.78 -0.06
N ARG A 309 -8.34 -4.03 0.41
CA ARG A 309 -8.35 -2.57 0.53
C ARG A 309 -7.55 -2.15 1.77
N PRO A 310 -7.20 -0.87 1.92
CA PRO A 310 -6.62 -0.36 3.17
C PRO A 310 -7.58 -0.43 4.38
N SER A 311 -8.83 -0.82 4.16
CA SER A 311 -9.81 -1.18 5.20
C SER A 311 -9.75 -2.65 5.61
N ASP A 312 -8.76 -3.44 5.16
CA ASP A 312 -8.65 -4.88 5.40
C ASP A 312 -9.79 -5.73 4.80
N GLU A 313 -10.71 -5.11 4.06
CA GLU A 313 -11.79 -5.77 3.31
C GLU A 313 -11.31 -6.27 1.95
N THR A 314 -11.90 -7.36 1.47
CA THR A 314 -11.52 -7.94 0.16
C THR A 314 -11.93 -7.01 -0.98
N CYS A 315 -11.05 -6.83 -1.96
CA CYS A 315 -11.40 -6.14 -3.19
C CYS A 315 -12.44 -6.94 -3.98
N VAL A 316 -13.44 -6.27 -4.55
CA VAL A 316 -14.42 -6.90 -5.45
C VAL A 316 -13.77 -7.12 -6.81
N TYR A 317 -13.11 -6.10 -7.35
CA TYR A 317 -12.22 -6.24 -8.51
C TYR A 317 -10.77 -5.94 -8.11
N GLY A 318 -9.86 -6.80 -8.57
CA GLY A 318 -8.49 -6.84 -8.06
C GLY A 318 -7.60 -5.63 -8.39
N TYR A 319 -8.01 -4.71 -9.26
CA TYR A 319 -7.26 -3.48 -9.49
C TYR A 319 -7.91 -2.30 -8.74
N LEU A 320 -7.45 -2.11 -7.49
CA LEU A 320 -7.81 -0.98 -6.65
C LEU A 320 -7.12 0.29 -7.17
N ILE A 321 -7.90 1.20 -7.74
CA ILE A 321 -7.40 2.40 -8.41
C ILE A 321 -6.64 3.35 -7.48
N PRO A 322 -7.13 3.74 -6.29
CA PRO A 322 -6.39 4.67 -5.43
C PRO A 322 -5.05 4.09 -4.94
N ALA A 323 -4.96 2.77 -4.72
CA ALA A 323 -3.71 2.11 -4.36
C ALA A 323 -2.72 2.01 -5.56
N ASN A 324 -3.22 1.79 -6.77
CA ASN A 324 -2.41 1.85 -7.99
C ASN A 324 -1.87 3.28 -8.23
N MET A 325 -2.70 4.31 -8.00
CA MET A 325 -2.25 5.72 -8.03
C MET A 325 -1.14 5.97 -7.00
N PHE A 326 -1.29 5.47 -5.78
CA PHE A 326 -0.27 5.60 -4.75
C PHE A 326 1.04 4.88 -5.17
N THR A 327 0.92 3.73 -5.83
CA THR A 327 2.05 2.97 -6.36
C THR A 327 2.85 3.78 -7.38
N VAL A 328 2.18 4.48 -8.31
CA VAL A 328 2.85 5.39 -9.27
C VAL A 328 3.67 6.45 -8.54
N VAL A 329 3.11 7.08 -7.51
CA VAL A 329 3.80 8.11 -6.73
C VAL A 329 5.05 7.57 -6.03
N VAL A 330 4.94 6.44 -5.33
CA VAL A 330 6.06 5.91 -4.56
C VAL A 330 7.16 5.33 -5.44
N LEU A 331 6.84 4.88 -6.65
CA LEU A 331 7.84 4.51 -7.65
C LEU A 331 8.66 5.72 -8.10
N ASP A 332 8.03 6.89 -8.28
CA ASP A 332 8.74 8.15 -8.56
C ASP A 332 9.66 8.56 -7.40
N TYR A 333 9.18 8.42 -6.16
CA TYR A 333 10.00 8.64 -4.96
C TYR A 333 11.23 7.73 -4.92
N MET A 334 11.05 6.43 -5.15
CA MET A 334 12.15 5.47 -5.13
C MET A 334 13.09 5.64 -6.32
N LEU A 335 12.62 6.10 -7.48
CA LEU A 335 13.46 6.49 -8.61
C LEU A 335 14.42 7.61 -8.22
N GLN A 336 13.96 8.62 -7.48
CA GLN A 336 14.82 9.69 -6.99
C GLN A 336 15.89 9.17 -6.01
N ILE A 337 15.49 8.41 -4.99
CA ILE A 337 16.44 7.82 -4.02
C ILE A 337 17.44 6.92 -4.74
N SER A 338 16.98 6.04 -5.62
CA SER A 338 17.85 5.09 -6.32
C SER A 338 18.82 5.80 -7.27
N ARG A 339 18.38 6.84 -8.00
CA ARG A 339 19.27 7.65 -8.85
C ARG A 339 20.28 8.48 -8.06
N ASN A 340 19.90 9.00 -6.90
CA ASN A 340 20.75 9.91 -6.14
C ASN A 340 21.69 9.18 -5.19
N LEU A 341 21.18 8.16 -4.50
CA LEU A 341 21.85 7.49 -3.38
C LEU A 341 22.38 6.10 -3.75
N TRP A 342 21.54 5.24 -4.33
CA TRP A 342 21.90 3.83 -4.53
C TRP A 342 22.63 3.56 -5.85
N LYS A 343 22.48 4.45 -6.82
CA LYS A 343 23.04 4.35 -8.19
C LYS A 343 22.71 3.02 -8.88
N ASN A 344 21.52 2.46 -8.62
CA ASN A 344 21.11 1.16 -9.15
C ASN A 344 20.32 1.32 -10.47
N SER A 345 21.02 1.21 -11.60
CA SER A 345 20.41 1.38 -12.93
C SER A 345 19.41 0.26 -13.30
N ILE A 346 19.58 -0.95 -12.75
CA ILE A 346 18.69 -2.09 -13.01
C ILE A 346 17.33 -1.84 -12.34
N LEU A 347 17.35 -1.50 -11.04
CA LEU A 347 16.13 -1.16 -10.31
C LEU A 347 15.43 0.04 -10.95
N ASN A 348 16.18 1.06 -11.37
CA ASN A 348 15.61 2.24 -12.04
C ASN A 348 14.83 1.87 -13.31
N ARG A 349 15.35 0.95 -14.13
CA ARG A 349 14.65 0.49 -15.34
C ARG A 349 13.37 -0.27 -14.99
N LYS A 350 13.42 -1.16 -13.99
CA LYS A 350 12.24 -1.90 -13.52
C LYS A 350 11.15 -0.95 -13.02
N MET A 351 11.49 -0.03 -12.12
CA MET A 351 10.55 0.94 -11.54
C MET A 351 9.96 1.86 -12.61
N THR A 352 10.77 2.37 -13.55
CA THR A 352 10.29 3.25 -14.63
C THR A 352 9.29 2.52 -15.52
N LYS A 353 9.58 1.26 -15.88
CA LYS A 353 8.68 0.45 -16.70
C LYS A 353 7.36 0.17 -15.97
N LEU A 354 7.43 -0.34 -14.74
CA LEU A 354 6.25 -0.64 -13.91
C LEU A 354 5.37 0.60 -13.72
N ARG A 355 5.98 1.74 -13.36
CA ARG A 355 5.29 3.02 -13.18
C ARG A 355 4.50 3.42 -14.44
N ASN A 356 5.12 3.32 -15.61
CA ASN A 356 4.46 3.69 -16.87
C ASN A 356 3.34 2.73 -17.26
N GLU A 357 3.50 1.43 -16.98
CA GLU A 357 2.46 0.43 -17.23
C GLU A 357 1.23 0.64 -16.31
N ILE A 358 1.46 0.92 -15.02
CA ILE A 358 0.38 1.23 -14.07
C ILE A 358 -0.31 2.54 -14.47
N GLN A 359 0.45 3.59 -14.81
CA GLN A 359 -0.10 4.85 -15.29
C GLN A 359 -1.01 4.65 -16.51
N TYR A 360 -0.54 3.89 -17.51
CA TYR A 360 -1.32 3.54 -18.68
C TYR A 360 -2.63 2.81 -18.28
N GLY A 361 -2.53 1.88 -17.34
CA GLY A 361 -3.69 1.16 -16.82
C GLY A 361 -4.72 2.06 -16.14
N ILE A 362 -4.26 3.01 -15.32
CA ILE A 362 -5.15 4.00 -14.67
C ILE A 362 -5.84 4.86 -15.71
N ASP A 363 -5.10 5.40 -16.68
CA ASP A 363 -5.65 6.28 -17.72
C ASP A 363 -6.65 5.56 -18.63
N ARG A 364 -6.43 4.26 -18.88
CA ARG A 364 -7.25 3.46 -19.79
C ARG A 364 -8.49 2.85 -19.14
N TYR A 365 -8.37 2.39 -17.90
CA TYR A 365 -9.40 1.59 -17.23
C TYR A 365 -9.97 2.27 -15.98
N GLY A 366 -9.21 3.18 -15.35
CA GLY A 366 -9.59 3.80 -14.08
C GLY A 366 -10.57 4.97 -14.19
N ILE A 367 -10.81 5.52 -15.40
CA ILE A 367 -11.73 6.63 -15.63
C ILE A 367 -13.00 6.12 -16.32
N ILE A 368 -14.16 6.36 -15.71
CA ILE A 368 -15.48 5.91 -16.16
C ILE A 368 -16.39 7.12 -16.37
N HIS A 369 -17.11 7.14 -17.49
CA HIS A 369 -18.14 8.15 -17.72
C HIS A 369 -19.37 7.84 -16.86
N HIS A 370 -19.79 8.80 -16.04
CA HIS A 370 -21.02 8.72 -15.25
C HIS A 370 -22.03 9.76 -15.75
N ASP A 371 -23.25 9.34 -16.09
CA ASP A 371 -24.28 10.18 -16.73
C ASP A 371 -24.55 11.50 -15.98
N ARG A 372 -24.50 11.47 -14.65
CA ARG A 372 -24.73 12.65 -13.79
C ARG A 372 -23.50 13.52 -13.53
N TYR A 373 -22.32 12.92 -13.38
CA TYR A 373 -21.12 13.62 -12.87
C TYR A 373 -20.08 13.86 -13.96
N GLY A 374 -20.25 13.28 -15.15
CA GLY A 374 -19.22 13.24 -16.18
C GLY A 374 -18.18 12.18 -15.88
N ASP A 375 -16.96 12.38 -16.37
CA ASP A 375 -15.87 11.42 -16.16
C ASP A 375 -15.42 11.46 -14.69
N ILE A 376 -15.39 10.29 -14.05
CA ILE A 376 -14.97 10.06 -12.65
C ILE A 376 -13.96 8.92 -12.57
N TYR A 377 -13.21 8.84 -11.47
CA TYR A 377 -12.39 7.66 -11.19
C TYR A 377 -13.25 6.54 -10.59
N ALA A 378 -13.08 5.32 -11.10
CA ALA A 378 -13.60 4.13 -10.44
C ALA A 378 -12.78 3.80 -9.19
N TYR A 379 -13.40 3.14 -8.21
CA TYR A 379 -12.70 2.66 -7.01
C TYR A 379 -11.90 1.39 -7.33
N GLU A 380 -12.53 0.42 -7.98
CA GLU A 380 -11.94 -0.86 -8.39
C GLU A 380 -12.32 -1.19 -9.82
N VAL A 381 -11.41 -1.82 -10.56
CA VAL A 381 -11.65 -2.32 -11.92
C VAL A 381 -11.01 -3.70 -12.12
N ASP A 382 -11.44 -4.43 -13.14
CA ASP A 382 -10.85 -5.72 -13.50
C ASP A 382 -10.02 -5.70 -14.80
N GLY A 383 -10.08 -4.60 -15.55
CA GLY A 383 -9.44 -4.46 -16.86
C GLY A 383 -10.15 -5.21 -18.01
N PHE A 384 -11.29 -5.84 -17.76
CA PHE A 384 -12.23 -6.38 -18.76
C PHE A 384 -13.41 -5.44 -19.05
N GLY A 385 -13.55 -4.38 -18.26
CA GLY A 385 -14.58 -3.36 -18.40
C GLY A 385 -15.58 -3.32 -17.23
N ASN A 386 -15.41 -4.19 -16.23
CA ASN A 386 -16.20 -4.09 -15.00
C ASN A 386 -15.52 -3.14 -14.01
N TYR A 387 -16.34 -2.44 -13.23
CA TYR A 387 -15.88 -1.43 -12.28
C TYR A 387 -16.82 -1.33 -11.07
N ILE A 388 -16.29 -0.82 -9.96
CA ILE A 388 -17.05 -0.39 -8.78
C ILE A 388 -16.92 1.13 -8.65
N LEU A 389 -18.06 1.81 -8.49
CA LEU A 389 -18.12 3.23 -8.18
C LEU A 389 -18.52 3.39 -6.71
N MET A 390 -17.55 3.77 -5.88
CA MET A 390 -17.71 4.08 -4.46
C MET A 390 -16.48 4.87 -4.00
N ASP A 391 -16.40 5.21 -2.72
CA ASP A 391 -15.13 5.44 -2.04
C ASP A 391 -15.19 4.85 -0.63
N ASP A 392 -14.03 4.66 -0.02
CA ASP A 392 -13.87 4.15 1.34
C ASP A 392 -13.06 5.17 2.17
N ALA A 393 -13.31 5.23 3.48
CA ALA A 393 -12.62 6.15 4.36
C ALA A 393 -11.10 5.89 4.51
N ASN A 394 -10.67 4.64 4.36
CA ASN A 394 -9.28 4.26 4.54
C ASN A 394 -8.39 4.79 3.40
N VAL A 395 -7.21 5.30 3.75
CA VAL A 395 -6.27 5.91 2.79
C VAL A 395 -5.24 4.85 2.37
N PRO A 396 -5.00 4.61 1.07
CA PRO A 396 -5.40 5.42 -0.09
C PRO A 396 -6.87 5.25 -0.52
N SER A 397 -7.58 6.37 -0.59
CA SER A 397 -8.95 6.53 -1.11
C SER A 397 -8.99 7.45 -2.33
N LEU A 398 -10.09 7.50 -3.08
CA LEU A 398 -10.27 8.46 -4.18
C LEU A 398 -10.23 9.90 -3.66
N LEU A 399 -10.84 10.18 -2.50
CA LEU A 399 -10.74 11.48 -1.84
C LEU A 399 -9.27 11.90 -1.60
N SER A 400 -8.42 10.95 -1.22
CA SER A 400 -7.02 11.19 -0.84
C SER A 400 -6.06 11.41 -2.01
N ILE A 401 -6.52 11.34 -3.27
CA ILE A 401 -5.67 11.50 -4.47
C ILE A 401 -4.69 12.69 -4.39
N PRO A 402 -5.13 13.92 -4.00
CA PRO A 402 -4.23 15.06 -3.88
C PRO A 402 -3.25 14.92 -2.70
N TYR A 403 -3.71 14.40 -1.56
CA TYR A 403 -2.87 14.13 -0.38
C TYR A 403 -1.75 13.15 -0.69
N LEU A 404 -2.03 12.14 -1.51
CA LEU A 404 -1.04 11.17 -1.99
C LEU A 404 -0.08 11.78 -3.01
N ARG A 405 -0.36 12.97 -3.55
CA ARG A 405 0.42 13.68 -4.58
C ARG A 405 0.46 12.97 -5.92
N TYR A 406 -0.58 12.19 -6.23
CA TYR A 406 -0.77 11.65 -7.57
C TYR A 406 -1.03 12.80 -8.55
N SER A 407 -0.57 12.67 -9.80
CA SER A 407 -0.87 13.64 -10.86
C SER A 407 -2.18 13.25 -11.52
N TYR A 408 -3.23 14.04 -11.33
CA TYR A 408 -4.60 13.72 -11.77
C TYR A 408 -5.18 14.83 -12.66
N ASN A 409 -6.22 14.49 -13.42
CA ASN A 409 -7.04 15.48 -14.12
C ASN A 409 -7.98 16.15 -13.10
N LYS A 410 -7.85 17.46 -12.92
CA LYS A 410 -8.63 18.22 -11.92
C LYS A 410 -10.14 18.09 -12.12
N THR A 411 -10.62 18.15 -13.36
CA THR A 411 -12.06 18.00 -13.65
C THR A 411 -12.56 16.62 -13.28
N VAL A 412 -11.81 15.55 -13.63
CA VAL A 412 -12.19 14.18 -13.26
C VAL A 412 -12.19 14.00 -11.74
N TYR A 413 -11.21 14.56 -11.04
CA TYR A 413 -11.17 14.54 -9.58
C TYR A 413 -12.35 15.30 -8.95
N ASP A 414 -12.64 16.52 -9.41
CA ASP A 414 -13.76 17.32 -8.89
C ASP A 414 -15.11 16.62 -9.10
N ASN A 415 -15.31 16.01 -10.26
CA ASN A 415 -16.47 15.16 -10.54
C ASN A 415 -16.52 13.95 -9.61
N THR A 416 -15.37 13.32 -9.36
CA THR A 416 -15.26 12.18 -8.42
C THR A 416 -15.61 12.62 -7.01
N VAL A 417 -15.13 13.78 -6.55
CA VAL A 417 -15.46 14.33 -5.23
C VAL A 417 -16.97 14.60 -5.10
N GLN A 418 -17.61 15.12 -6.14
CA GLN A 418 -19.07 15.30 -6.16
C GLN A 418 -19.83 13.96 -6.07
N PHE A 419 -19.35 12.93 -6.77
CA PHE A 419 -19.93 11.59 -6.70
C PHE A 419 -19.77 10.97 -5.30
N ILE A 420 -18.55 10.98 -4.74
CA ILE A 420 -18.24 10.29 -3.48
C ILE A 420 -18.85 10.98 -2.24
N TYR A 421 -19.15 12.29 -2.32
CA TYR A 421 -19.91 13.06 -1.32
C TYR A 421 -21.40 13.19 -1.70
N SER A 422 -21.97 12.12 -2.25
CA SER A 422 -23.40 12.05 -2.57
C SER A 422 -23.97 10.69 -2.17
N THR A 423 -25.29 10.57 -2.16
CA THR A 423 -25.99 9.31 -1.92
C THR A 423 -25.73 8.24 -3.00
N ASP A 424 -25.07 8.60 -4.09
CA ASP A 424 -24.66 7.64 -5.13
C ASP A 424 -23.41 6.83 -4.69
N ASN A 425 -22.67 7.31 -3.68
CA ASN A 425 -21.66 6.52 -2.97
C ASN A 425 -22.31 5.78 -1.78
N PRO A 426 -22.31 4.43 -1.77
CA PRO A 426 -22.96 3.66 -0.70
C PRO A 426 -22.40 3.90 0.70
N SER A 427 -21.14 4.33 0.81
CA SER A 427 -20.47 4.59 2.09
C SER A 427 -20.56 6.06 2.53
N TYR A 428 -21.25 6.92 1.78
CA TYR A 428 -21.46 8.31 2.19
C TYR A 428 -22.67 8.44 3.12
N HIS A 429 -22.44 9.09 4.26
CA HIS A 429 -23.49 9.35 5.23
C HIS A 429 -23.48 10.83 5.63
N LYS A 430 -24.68 11.35 5.86
CA LYS A 430 -24.93 12.72 6.30
C LYS A 430 -26.02 12.71 7.36
N GLY A 431 -25.77 13.41 8.46
CA GLY A 431 -26.68 13.48 9.59
C GLY A 431 -26.63 14.83 10.29
N TRP A 432 -27.44 14.94 11.33
CA TRP A 432 -27.46 16.11 12.20
C TRP A 432 -27.51 15.66 13.66
N ASN A 433 -26.76 16.35 14.51
CA ASN A 433 -26.85 16.22 15.96
C ASN A 433 -26.58 17.57 16.64
N GLU A 434 -26.88 17.66 17.93
CA GLU A 434 -26.79 18.92 18.68
C GLU A 434 -25.35 19.42 18.92
N TRP A 435 -24.34 18.56 18.79
CA TRP A 435 -22.94 18.89 19.06
C TRP A 435 -22.19 19.38 17.83
N THR A 436 -22.33 18.69 16.70
CA THR A 436 -21.60 18.98 15.45
C THR A 436 -22.43 19.81 14.46
N GLY A 437 -23.74 19.95 14.70
CA GLY A 437 -24.69 20.37 13.68
C GLY A 437 -24.77 19.35 12.55
N GLU A 438 -24.91 19.82 11.32
CA GLU A 438 -24.87 18.96 10.13
C GLU A 438 -23.44 18.46 9.88
N ILE A 439 -23.27 17.13 9.86
CA ILE A 439 -21.99 16.47 9.62
C ILE A 439 -22.16 15.39 8.57
N GLU A 440 -21.17 15.28 7.69
CA GLU A 440 -21.16 14.32 6.60
C GLU A 440 -19.75 13.78 6.38
N GLY A 441 -19.67 12.57 5.85
CA GLY A 441 -18.40 11.95 5.49
C GLY A 441 -18.61 10.59 4.86
N ILE A 442 -17.50 9.90 4.67
CA ILE A 442 -17.44 8.56 4.10
C ILE A 442 -17.10 7.59 5.24
N GLY A 443 -17.85 6.50 5.32
CA GLY A 443 -17.62 5.36 6.19
C GLY A 443 -16.86 4.24 5.48
N SER A 444 -17.12 3.00 5.88
CA SER A 444 -16.56 1.83 5.20
C SER A 444 -17.56 0.68 5.18
N SER A 445 -17.47 -0.18 4.17
CA SER A 445 -18.15 -1.47 4.22
C SER A 445 -17.51 -2.46 5.21
N HIS A 446 -16.47 -2.02 5.95
CA HIS A 446 -15.76 -2.83 6.93
C HIS A 446 -16.75 -3.50 7.89
N ALA A 447 -16.72 -4.82 7.92
CA ALA A 447 -17.67 -5.58 8.70
C ALA A 447 -17.34 -5.43 10.19
N HIS A 448 -17.97 -4.47 10.87
CA HIS A 448 -18.06 -4.50 12.32
C HIS A 448 -18.59 -5.88 12.76
N LYS A 449 -18.16 -6.38 13.94
CA LYS A 449 -18.81 -7.57 14.50
C LYS A 449 -20.31 -7.31 14.51
N LYS A 450 -21.14 -8.34 14.30
CA LYS A 450 -22.62 -8.24 14.15
C LYS A 450 -23.36 -7.40 15.22
N TRP A 451 -22.71 -7.07 16.34
CA TRP A 451 -23.22 -6.29 17.47
C TRP A 451 -22.66 -4.86 17.57
N GLU A 452 -21.78 -4.46 16.66
CA GLU A 452 -21.07 -3.16 16.58
C GLU A 452 -21.47 -2.36 15.32
N VAL A 453 -22.55 -2.75 14.63
CA VAL A 453 -22.99 -2.08 13.39
C VAL A 453 -23.49 -0.68 13.72
N ILE A 454 -22.74 0.33 13.27
CA ILE A 454 -23.14 1.74 13.30
C ILE A 454 -23.93 2.01 12.01
N PRO A 455 -25.24 2.34 12.07
CA PRO A 455 -26.09 2.39 10.88
C PRO A 455 -25.78 3.51 9.89
N SER A 456 -25.15 4.58 10.35
CA SER A 456 -24.75 5.74 9.54
C SER A 456 -23.34 6.12 9.93
N ASP A 457 -22.43 5.17 9.73
CA ASP A 457 -21.04 5.29 10.15
C ASP A 457 -20.29 6.28 9.28
N VAL A 458 -19.59 7.21 9.91
CA VAL A 458 -18.59 8.04 9.26
C VAL A 458 -17.28 7.88 10.01
N TRP A 459 -16.22 7.72 9.25
CA TRP A 459 -14.89 7.60 9.80
C TRP A 459 -14.27 8.99 9.89
N PRO A 460 -13.77 9.42 11.06
CA PRO A 460 -13.08 10.71 11.21
C PRO A 460 -12.00 10.94 10.14
N MET A 461 -11.33 9.87 9.70
CA MET A 461 -10.32 9.95 8.64
C MET A 461 -10.83 10.53 7.32
N SER A 462 -12.07 10.24 6.90
CA SER A 462 -12.60 10.81 5.64
C SER A 462 -12.85 12.30 5.76
N ILE A 463 -13.35 12.75 6.92
CA ILE A 463 -13.55 14.16 7.24
C ILE A 463 -12.20 14.88 7.35
N ILE A 464 -11.22 14.27 8.03
CA ILE A 464 -9.86 14.79 8.11
C ILE A 464 -9.26 14.92 6.71
N MET A 465 -9.40 13.90 5.87
CA MET A 465 -8.88 13.90 4.51
C MET A 465 -9.54 14.97 3.64
N LYS A 466 -10.86 15.18 3.75
CA LYS A 466 -11.57 16.32 3.12
C LYS A 466 -10.94 17.65 3.53
N GLY A 467 -10.60 17.80 4.81
CA GLY A 467 -9.83 18.94 5.32
C GLY A 467 -8.45 19.04 4.67
N LEU A 468 -7.65 17.97 4.68
CA LEU A 468 -6.28 17.97 4.18
C LEU A 468 -6.17 18.33 2.69
N VAL A 469 -7.15 17.91 1.87
CA VAL A 469 -7.19 18.19 0.42
C VAL A 469 -7.92 19.48 0.05
N SER A 470 -8.58 20.14 1.01
CA SER A 470 -9.27 21.42 0.77
C SER A 470 -8.28 22.59 0.65
N ASP A 471 -8.56 23.50 -0.28
CA ASP A 471 -7.90 24.81 -0.40
C ASP A 471 -8.59 25.91 0.42
N ASN A 472 -9.73 25.60 1.05
CA ASN A 472 -10.53 26.55 1.83
C ASN A 472 -10.21 26.44 3.34
N ALA A 473 -9.49 27.43 3.87
CA ALA A 473 -9.13 27.49 5.28
C ALA A 473 -10.35 27.51 6.22
N THR A 474 -11.43 28.21 5.85
CA THR A 474 -12.67 28.27 6.66
C THR A 474 -13.31 26.90 6.75
N GLU A 475 -13.34 26.14 5.65
CA GLU A 475 -13.83 24.77 5.66
C GLU A 475 -12.98 23.88 6.56
N LYS A 476 -11.65 23.95 6.45
CA LYS A 476 -10.75 23.18 7.33
C LYS A 476 -11.00 23.47 8.82
N ILE A 477 -11.10 24.75 9.20
CA ILE A 477 -11.40 25.16 10.58
C ILE A 477 -12.73 24.56 11.03
N ARG A 478 -13.77 24.67 10.20
CA ARG A 478 -15.09 24.10 10.49
C ARG A 478 -15.01 22.58 10.72
N LEU A 479 -14.30 21.85 9.86
CA LEU A 479 -14.13 20.39 9.97
C LEU A 479 -13.35 20.01 11.23
N VAL A 480 -12.28 20.73 11.58
CA VAL A 480 -11.52 20.50 12.81
C VAL A 480 -12.40 20.66 14.06
N HIS A 481 -13.22 21.70 14.11
CA HIS A 481 -14.17 21.88 15.21
C HIS A 481 -15.23 20.78 15.25
N GLN A 482 -15.76 20.36 14.10
CA GLN A 482 -16.71 19.25 14.04
C GLN A 482 -16.10 17.94 14.51
N LEU A 483 -14.87 17.63 14.12
CA LEU A 483 -14.13 16.45 14.57
C LEU A 483 -13.91 16.45 16.08
N LEU A 484 -13.56 17.61 16.65
CA LEU A 484 -13.42 17.76 18.09
C LEU A 484 -14.75 17.53 18.83
N GLN A 485 -15.87 18.03 18.30
CA GLN A 485 -17.20 17.79 18.89
C GLN A 485 -17.67 16.34 18.70
N ALA A 486 -17.31 15.70 17.58
CA ALA A 486 -17.61 14.31 17.29
C ALA A 486 -16.77 13.32 18.11
N SER A 487 -15.75 13.78 18.85
CA SER A 487 -14.88 12.92 19.65
C SER A 487 -15.57 12.38 20.93
N ALA A 488 -16.89 12.53 21.09
CA ALA A 488 -17.68 12.02 22.21
C ALA A 488 -17.10 12.32 23.61
N SER A 489 -16.45 13.47 23.79
CA SER A 489 -15.69 13.85 24.99
C SER A 489 -14.55 12.91 25.41
N THR A 490 -14.16 11.93 24.59
CA THR A 490 -13.01 11.05 24.84
C THR A 490 -11.69 11.80 24.67
N GLY A 491 -11.70 12.84 23.84
CA GLY A 491 -10.51 13.56 23.44
C GLY A 491 -9.63 12.77 22.48
N TRP A 492 -10.19 11.82 21.73
CA TRP A 492 -9.48 11.04 20.71
C TRP A 492 -10.30 10.88 19.45
N MET A 493 -9.63 10.72 18.31
CA MET A 493 -10.28 10.29 17.09
C MET A 493 -10.59 8.80 17.18
N HIS A 494 -11.78 8.42 16.72
CA HIS A 494 -12.26 7.04 16.66
C HIS A 494 -12.02 6.45 15.27
N GLU A 495 -12.28 5.15 15.10
CA GLU A 495 -12.35 4.56 13.76
C GLU A 495 -13.58 5.08 13.02
N SER A 496 -14.75 4.98 13.64
CA SER A 496 -16.03 5.43 13.09
C SER A 496 -16.96 5.94 14.19
N PHE A 497 -17.95 6.76 13.82
CA PHE A 497 -19.03 7.20 14.69
C PHE A 497 -20.35 7.37 13.91
N ASP A 498 -21.49 7.31 14.62
CA ASP A 498 -22.80 7.59 14.02
C ASP A 498 -22.98 9.11 13.81
N VAL A 499 -23.22 9.54 12.57
CA VAL A 499 -23.44 10.96 12.25
C VAL A 499 -24.58 11.62 13.03
N ASN A 500 -25.55 10.84 13.52
CA ASN A 500 -26.67 11.34 14.31
C ASN A 500 -26.42 11.21 15.83
N ASN A 501 -25.41 10.45 16.25
CA ASN A 501 -25.03 10.30 17.65
C ASN A 501 -23.55 9.91 17.80
N PRO A 502 -22.62 10.88 17.89
CA PRO A 502 -21.19 10.59 17.94
C PRO A 502 -20.72 9.77 19.16
N PHE A 503 -21.55 9.64 20.20
CA PHE A 503 -21.28 8.74 21.34
C PHE A 503 -21.39 7.25 20.99
N ASN A 504 -22.00 6.92 19.85
CA ASN A 504 -21.97 5.59 19.27
C ASN A 504 -20.80 5.52 18.29
N PHE A 505 -19.66 4.98 18.73
CA PHE A 505 -18.42 4.94 17.97
C PHE A 505 -17.67 3.61 18.14
N SER A 506 -16.77 3.29 17.21
CA SER A 506 -15.88 2.14 17.27
C SER A 506 -14.42 2.55 17.57
N ARG A 507 -13.66 1.63 18.17
CA ARG A 507 -12.23 1.77 18.49
C ARG A 507 -11.88 3.06 19.27
N PRO A 508 -12.06 3.06 20.60
CA PRO A 508 -11.69 4.19 21.47
C PRO A 508 -10.18 4.51 21.46
N TRP A 509 -9.34 3.60 20.96
CA TRP A 509 -7.89 3.80 20.89
C TRP A 509 -7.37 3.41 19.51
N PHE A 510 -7.28 4.40 18.63
CA PHE A 510 -6.76 4.25 17.29
C PHE A 510 -5.90 5.46 16.89
N CYS A 511 -4.58 5.28 16.93
CA CYS A 511 -3.65 6.41 16.83
C CYS A 511 -3.42 6.93 15.40
N TRP A 512 -3.81 6.19 14.37
CA TRP A 512 -3.68 6.67 12.99
C TRP A 512 -4.61 7.86 12.70
N PRO A 513 -5.93 7.80 12.96
CA PRO A 513 -6.81 8.96 12.91
C PRO A 513 -6.33 10.16 13.74
N ASP A 514 -5.79 9.92 14.94
CA ASP A 514 -5.22 10.99 15.78
C ASP A 514 -4.05 11.70 15.09
N SER A 515 -3.14 10.91 14.49
CA SER A 515 -1.98 11.45 13.78
C SER A 515 -2.40 12.27 12.56
N LEU A 516 -3.42 11.82 11.82
CA LEU A 516 -4.01 12.57 10.71
C LEU A 516 -4.70 13.86 11.19
N PHE A 517 -5.41 13.82 12.33
CA PHE A 517 -6.02 15.00 12.91
C PHE A 517 -4.95 16.04 13.28
N ALA A 518 -3.86 15.61 13.91
CA ALA A 518 -2.73 16.48 14.22
C ALA A 518 -2.15 17.10 12.94
N GLU A 519 -1.94 16.32 11.88
CA GLU A 519 -1.49 16.83 10.58
C GLU A 519 -2.45 17.89 9.99
N LEU A 520 -3.76 17.70 10.11
CA LEU A 520 -4.74 18.69 9.63
C LEU A 520 -4.63 20.00 10.42
N VAL A 521 -4.55 19.94 11.75
CA VAL A 521 -4.41 21.14 12.59
C VAL A 521 -3.05 21.82 12.36
N MET A 522 -1.98 21.05 12.19
CA MET A 522 -0.65 21.56 11.81
C MET A 522 -0.68 22.29 10.47
N SER A 523 -1.62 21.98 9.56
CA SER A 523 -1.79 22.75 8.32
C SER A 523 -2.43 24.14 8.53
N LEU A 524 -3.00 24.41 9.70
CA LEU A 524 -3.69 25.65 10.05
C LEU A 524 -2.93 26.54 11.03
N THR A 525 -2.07 25.98 11.89
CA THR A 525 -1.33 26.76 12.89
C THR A 525 0.10 26.26 13.12
N ARG A 526 0.97 27.16 13.61
CA ARG A 526 2.31 26.84 14.12
C ARG A 526 2.33 26.58 15.63
N GLU A 527 1.19 26.75 16.29
CA GLU A 527 1.05 26.52 17.74
C GLU A 527 0.93 25.02 18.07
N CYS A 528 0.82 24.15 17.06
CA CYS A 528 0.91 22.71 17.20
C CYS A 528 1.92 22.12 16.20
N PRO A 529 2.85 21.26 16.64
CA PRO A 529 3.19 21.07 18.07
C PRO A 529 3.80 22.35 18.67
N GLN A 530 4.22 22.30 19.93
CA GLN A 530 5.15 23.27 20.53
C GLN A 530 6.30 22.47 21.10
N PRO A 531 7.56 22.73 20.72
CA PRO A 531 8.69 21.91 21.16
C PRO A 531 8.91 22.03 22.67
N SER A 532 8.55 23.18 23.27
CA SER A 532 8.61 23.46 24.70
C SER A 532 7.58 22.69 25.53
N GLU A 533 6.52 22.17 24.93
CA GLU A 533 5.53 21.29 25.56
C GLU A 533 5.83 19.80 25.30
N GLY A 534 6.99 19.49 24.68
CA GLY A 534 7.45 18.15 24.29
C GLY A 534 7.84 17.22 25.44
N GLN A 535 7.00 17.10 26.46
CA GLN A 535 7.07 16.05 27.48
C GLN A 535 6.45 14.75 26.96
N TYR A 536 6.85 14.31 25.76
CA TYR A 536 6.46 12.98 25.30
C TYR A 536 7.42 11.92 25.87
N THR A 537 6.88 10.73 26.11
CA THR A 537 7.66 9.57 26.54
C THR A 537 7.74 8.58 25.39
N ILE A 538 8.90 7.92 25.24
CA ILE A 538 9.06 6.79 24.32
C ILE A 538 9.30 5.57 25.20
N MET A 539 8.52 4.51 25.00
CA MET A 539 8.74 3.26 25.71
C MET A 539 10.06 2.63 25.23
N GLU A 540 10.98 2.38 26.16
CA GLU A 540 12.15 1.54 25.92
C GLU A 540 11.82 0.11 26.35
N TRP A 541 12.10 -0.86 25.48
CA TRP A 541 11.86 -2.26 25.81
C TRP A 541 12.94 -2.77 26.78
N LEU A 542 12.55 -3.01 28.03
CA LEU A 542 13.46 -3.43 29.10
C LEU A 542 13.56 -4.96 29.27
N ASP A 543 12.82 -5.77 28.52
CA ASP A 543 12.74 -7.22 28.76
C ASP A 543 13.63 -8.06 27.83
N SER A 544 14.24 -9.09 28.42
CA SER A 544 15.43 -9.83 27.96
C SER A 544 15.20 -10.91 26.89
N GLU A 545 13.98 -11.01 26.36
CA GLU A 545 13.69 -11.89 25.22
C GLU A 545 13.96 -11.15 23.91
N LEU A 546 15.25 -11.14 23.53
CA LEU A 546 15.74 -10.74 22.23
C LEU A 546 14.78 -11.23 21.13
N LEU A 547 14.18 -10.30 20.39
CA LEU A 547 13.84 -10.56 18.99
C LEU A 547 15.14 -11.09 18.34
N PRO A 548 15.19 -12.32 17.80
CA PRO A 548 16.33 -12.78 17.03
C PRO A 548 16.30 -12.07 15.66
N GLY A 549 16.45 -10.75 15.66
CA GLY A 549 16.51 -9.89 14.48
C GLY A 549 17.85 -9.97 13.75
N SER A 550 18.69 -10.96 14.06
CA SER A 550 19.99 -11.24 13.44
C SER A 550 20.08 -12.59 12.72
N VAL A 551 19.06 -13.45 12.74
CA VAL A 551 19.09 -14.72 11.99
C VAL A 551 18.56 -14.49 10.55
N PHE A 552 19.19 -13.57 9.84
CA PHE A 552 19.12 -13.48 8.37
C PHE A 552 20.51 -13.66 7.75
N ALA A 553 21.51 -14.04 8.56
CA ALA A 553 22.78 -14.56 8.09
C ALA A 553 22.63 -16.08 7.91
N ARG A 554 23.13 -16.56 6.76
CA ARG A 554 23.18 -17.97 6.36
C ARG A 554 23.69 -18.84 7.50
N ASP A 555 22.93 -19.89 7.82
CA ASP A 555 23.51 -21.11 8.39
C ASP A 555 23.60 -22.15 7.25
N GLU A 556 24.73 -22.85 7.23
CA GLU A 556 25.32 -23.67 6.15
C GLU A 556 24.44 -24.77 5.55
#